data_AF-A0A447QKR4-F1
#
_entry.id   AF-A0A447QKR4-F1
#
_cell.length_a   1.000
_cell.length_b   1.000
_cell.length_c   1.000
_cell.angle_alpha   90.00
_cell.angle_beta   90.00
_cell.angle_gamma   90.00
#
_symmetry.space_group_name_H-M   'P 1'
#
loop_
_entity.id
_entity.type
_entity.pdbx_description
1 polymer ?
#
loop_
_entity_poly.entity_id
_entity_poly.type
_entity_poly.pdbx_seq_one_letter_code
_entity_poly.pdbx_strand_id
1 'polypeptide(L)'
;MLGMDYGLREFKFFPAEANGGVKALQAIGGPFPQVRFCPTGGISPNNYRDYLALSSVLCIGGSWLVPADALESGDYGRITELARAAVAGAGA
;
A
#
# COMPACT_ATOMS: atom_id res chain seq x y z
N MET A 1 -19.65 -4.51 -4.23
CA MET A 1 -18.92 -3.84 -3.13
C MET A 1 -19.90 -2.97 -2.37
N LEU A 2 -20.38 -3.42 -1.19
CA LEU A 2 -21.43 -2.73 -0.42
C LEU A 2 -21.12 -1.24 -0.16
N GLY A 3 -19.86 -0.88 0.10
CA GLY A 3 -19.49 0.51 0.35
C GLY A 3 -19.77 1.46 -0.83
N MET A 4 -19.85 0.95 -2.06
CA MET A 4 -20.22 1.77 -3.23
C MET A 4 -21.69 2.21 -3.18
N ASP A 5 -22.57 1.41 -2.58
CA ASP A 5 -23.99 1.77 -2.39
C ASP A 5 -24.14 2.95 -1.43
N TYR A 6 -23.12 3.19 -0.59
CA TYR A 6 -22.98 4.36 0.28
C TYR A 6 -22.18 5.50 -0.35
N GLY A 7 -21.83 5.41 -1.63
CA GLY A 7 -21.10 6.45 -2.36
C GLY A 7 -19.58 6.44 -2.18
N LEU A 8 -19.00 5.45 -1.49
CA LEU A 8 -17.55 5.35 -1.31
C LEU A 8 -16.86 4.88 -2.60
N ARG A 9 -15.69 5.46 -2.90
CA ARG A 9 -14.90 5.16 -4.11
C ARG A 9 -13.45 4.78 -3.82
N GLU A 10 -12.97 5.07 -2.61
CA GLU A 10 -11.62 4.76 -2.17
C GLU A 10 -11.68 3.71 -1.06
N PHE A 11 -10.99 2.58 -1.25
CA PHE A 11 -11.03 1.47 -0.31
C PHE A 11 -9.64 0.98 0.09
N LYS A 12 -9.57 0.39 1.27
CA LYS A 12 -8.39 -0.34 1.71
C LYS A 12 -8.47 -1.78 1.21
N PHE A 13 -7.42 -2.26 0.54
CA PHE A 13 -7.27 -3.68 0.21
C PHE A 13 -6.41 -4.36 1.27
N PHE A 14 -7.05 -5.10 2.18
CA PHE A 14 -6.39 -5.65 3.38
C PHE A 14 -6.92 -7.04 3.76
N PRO A 15 -6.05 -7.97 4.18
CA PRO A 15 -4.59 -7.92 4.11
C PRO A 15 -4.11 -8.23 2.68
N ALA A 16 -3.36 -7.31 2.06
CA ALA A 16 -3.11 -7.32 0.62
C ALA A 16 -2.50 -8.64 0.12
N GLU A 17 -1.38 -9.08 0.69
CA GLU A 17 -0.73 -10.33 0.28
C GLU A 17 -1.60 -11.56 0.55
N ALA A 18 -2.23 -11.64 1.73
CA ALA A 18 -3.07 -12.78 2.11
C ALA A 18 -4.32 -12.92 1.22
N ASN A 19 -4.82 -11.80 0.68
CA ASN A 19 -5.94 -11.77 -0.25
C ASN A 19 -5.54 -12.12 -1.70
N GLY A 20 -4.29 -12.54 -1.96
CA GLY A 20 -3.80 -12.90 -3.29
C GLY A 20 -3.08 -11.76 -4.03
N GLY A 21 -2.74 -10.68 -3.32
CA GLY A 21 -1.85 -9.62 -3.75
C GLY A 21 -2.23 -8.92 -5.05
N VAL A 22 -1.22 -8.52 -5.82
CA VAL A 22 -1.36 -7.74 -7.07
C VAL A 22 -2.34 -8.41 -8.05
N LYS A 23 -2.25 -9.73 -8.23
CA LYS A 23 -3.13 -10.47 -9.15
C LYS A 23 -4.60 -10.41 -8.73
N ALA A 24 -4.86 -10.63 -7.45
CA ALA A 24 -6.23 -10.52 -6.93
C ALA A 24 -6.75 -9.09 -7.03
N LEU A 25 -5.93 -8.09 -6.71
CA LEU A 25 -6.33 -6.69 -6.78
C LEU A 25 -6.58 -6.23 -8.22
N GLN A 26 -5.80 -6.70 -9.19
CA GLN A 26 -6.03 -6.44 -10.61
C GLN A 26 -7.36 -7.05 -11.08
N ALA A 27 -7.64 -8.30 -10.68
CA ALA A 27 -8.90 -8.97 -11.00
C ALA A 27 -10.12 -8.27 -10.36
N ILE A 28 -10.00 -7.88 -9.09
CA ILE A 28 -11.04 -7.14 -8.37
C ILE A 28 -11.24 -5.75 -8.99
N GLY A 29 -10.17 -5.06 -9.37
CA GLY A 29 -10.25 -3.71 -9.92
C GLY A 29 -10.90 -3.62 -11.31
N GLY A 30 -10.83 -4.69 -12.11
CA GLY A 30 -11.37 -4.71 -13.47
C GLY A 30 -12.84 -4.29 -13.58
N PRO A 31 -13.76 -4.90 -12.81
CA PRO A 31 -15.17 -4.50 -12.77
C PRO A 31 -15.47 -3.11 -12.17
N PHE A 32 -14.51 -2.46 -11.52
CA PHE A 32 -14.71 -1.20 -10.78
C PHE A 32 -13.70 -0.10 -11.20
N PRO A 33 -13.72 0.36 -12.46
CA PRO A 33 -12.72 1.31 -12.98
C PRO A 33 -12.71 2.68 -12.28
N GLN A 34 -13.84 3.07 -11.66
CA GLN A 34 -13.98 4.29 -10.87
C GLN A 34 -13.43 4.18 -9.44
N VAL A 35 -13.10 2.97 -9.00
CA VAL A 35 -12.63 2.71 -7.64
C VAL A 35 -11.12 2.83 -7.56
N ARG A 36 -10.65 3.27 -6.40
CA ARG A 36 -9.23 3.33 -6.07
C ARG A 36 -8.91 2.61 -4.77
N PHE A 37 -7.71 2.07 -4.68
CA PHE A 37 -7.28 1.25 -3.56
C PHE A 37 -6.03 1.80 -2.88
N CYS A 38 -5.99 1.59 -1.56
CA CYS A 38 -4.78 1.62 -0.74
C CYS A 38 -4.51 0.20 -0.20
N PRO A 39 -3.67 -0.61 -0.88
CA PRO A 39 -3.28 -1.92 -0.40
C PRO A 39 -2.48 -1.82 0.90
N THR A 40 -2.71 -2.73 1.85
CA THR A 40 -1.93 -2.80 3.11
C THR A 40 -1.88 -4.23 3.63
N GLY A 41 -0.77 -4.60 4.26
CA GLY A 41 -0.56 -5.93 4.86
C GLY A 41 0.29 -6.82 3.97
N GLY A 42 1.52 -7.11 4.41
CA GLY A 42 2.52 -7.83 3.63
C GLY A 42 3.26 -6.98 2.58
N ILE A 43 3.05 -5.65 2.57
CA ILE A 43 3.77 -4.73 1.68
C ILE A 43 5.11 -4.35 2.28
N SER A 44 6.14 -4.34 1.45
CA SER A 44 7.55 -4.13 1.79
C SER A 44 8.27 -3.37 0.65
N PRO A 45 9.52 -2.94 0.86
CA PRO A 45 10.35 -2.36 -0.20
C PRO A 45 10.50 -3.25 -1.44
N ASN A 46 10.30 -4.56 -1.31
CA ASN A 46 10.48 -5.54 -2.39
C ASN A 46 9.28 -5.65 -3.34
N ASN A 47 8.07 -5.27 -2.91
CA ASN A 47 6.83 -5.49 -3.68
C ASN A 47 5.93 -4.26 -3.82
N TYR A 48 6.15 -3.17 -3.06
CA TYR A 48 5.25 -2.02 -3.08
C TYR A 48 5.14 -1.35 -4.45
N ARG A 49 6.20 -1.40 -5.28
CA ARG A 49 6.17 -0.87 -6.65
C ARG A 49 5.22 -1.65 -7.56
N ASP A 50 5.11 -2.97 -7.38
CA ASP A 50 4.20 -3.80 -8.17
C ASP A 50 2.74 -3.42 -7.91
N TYR A 51 2.42 -3.02 -6.67
CA TYR A 51 1.11 -2.45 -6.34
C TYR A 51 0.91 -1.07 -6.93
N LEU A 52 1.89 -0.16 -6.78
CA LEU A 52 1.80 1.21 -7.28
C LEU A 52 1.71 1.28 -8.82
N ALA A 53 2.18 0.25 -9.53
CA ALA A 53 2.04 0.15 -10.98
C ALA A 53 0.59 -0.10 -11.45
N LEU A 54 -0.32 -0.54 -10.56
CA LEU A 54 -1.72 -0.72 -10.90
C LEU A 54 -2.46 0.63 -10.97
N SER A 55 -3.15 0.91 -12.07
CA SER A 55 -3.94 2.15 -12.23
C SER A 55 -5.08 2.30 -11.22
N SER A 56 -5.50 1.20 -10.59
CA SER A 56 -6.50 1.18 -9.53
C SER A 56 -5.92 1.49 -8.15
N VAL A 57 -4.60 1.65 -8.00
CA VAL A 57 -3.92 1.94 -6.72
C VAL A 57 -3.49 3.40 -6.67
N LEU A 58 -3.80 4.09 -5.57
CA LEU A 58 -3.36 5.49 -5.33
C LEU A 58 -2.10 5.57 -4.47
N CYS A 59 -2.03 4.70 -3.46
CA CYS A 59 -0.98 4.66 -2.48
C CYS A 59 -0.95 3.28 -1.84
N ILE A 60 0.05 3.03 -0.97
CA ILE A 60 0.18 1.78 -0.22
C ILE A 60 0.34 2.09 1.27
N GLY A 61 0.07 1.09 2.11
CA GLY A 61 0.37 1.13 3.53
C GLY A 61 1.44 0.09 3.89
N GLY A 62 2.46 0.51 4.63
CA GLY A 62 3.58 -0.33 5.02
C GLY A 62 4.09 0.00 6.43
N SER A 63 4.41 -1.03 7.21
CA SER A 63 4.95 -0.87 8.57
C SER A 63 6.47 -0.68 8.60
N TRP A 64 7.18 -0.97 7.50
CA TRP A 64 8.65 -0.96 7.49
C TRP A 64 9.28 0.42 7.72
N LEU A 65 8.51 1.51 7.57
CA LEU A 65 9.01 2.87 7.78
C LEU A 65 9.29 3.16 9.26
N VAL A 66 8.60 2.48 10.18
CA VAL A 66 8.72 2.71 11.62
C VAL A 66 8.99 1.36 12.31
N PRO A 67 10.23 0.84 12.23
CA PRO A 67 10.63 -0.33 13.01
C PRO A 67 10.42 -0.08 14.51
N ALA A 68 9.91 -1.07 15.23
CA ALA A 68 9.62 -0.93 16.67
C ALA A 68 10.88 -0.59 17.48
N ASP A 69 12.01 -1.21 17.16
CA ASP A 69 13.31 -0.97 17.79
C ASP A 69 13.82 0.45 17.54
N ALA A 70 13.62 1.00 16.35
CA ALA A 70 13.97 2.39 16.04
C ALA A 70 13.10 3.38 16.83
N LEU A 71 11.81 3.09 17.00
CA LEU A 71 10.92 3.92 17.79
C LEU A 71 11.27 3.87 19.29
N GLU A 72 11.50 2.68 19.84
CA GLU A 72 11.84 2.46 21.25
C GLU A 72 13.18 3.10 21.63
N SER A 73 14.16 3.07 20.73
CA SER A 73 15.49 3.67 20.95
C SER A 73 15.57 5.17 20.62
N GLY A 74 14.50 5.77 20.08
CA GLY A 74 14.51 7.17 19.62
C GLY A 74 15.36 7.41 18.37
N ASP A 75 15.63 6.37 17.57
CA ASP A 75 16.38 6.45 16.32
C ASP A 75 15.53 7.04 15.18
N TYR A 76 15.20 8.32 15.31
CA TYR A 76 14.48 9.08 14.28
C TYR A 76 15.30 9.31 13.02
N GLY A 77 16.64 9.17 13.10
CA GLY A 77 17.54 9.19 11.96
C GLY A 77 17.20 8.07 10.99
N ARG A 78 17.16 6.82 11.50
CA ARG A 78 16.78 5.64 10.70
C ARG A 78 15.37 5.74 10.13
N ILE A 79 14.38 6.21 10.91
CA ILE A 79 13.01 6.41 10.41
C ILE A 79 12.99 7.42 9.25
N THR A 80 13.76 8.49 9.36
CA THR A 80 13.88 9.51 8.29
C THR A 80 14.49 8.91 7.02
N GLU A 81 15.55 8.11 7.14
CA GLU A 81 16.19 7.43 6.02
C GLU A 81 15.23 6.45 5.33
N LEU A 82 14.51 5.65 6.10
CA LEU A 82 13.51 4.70 5.58
C LEU A 82 12.38 5.40 4.82
N ALA A 83 11.88 6.51 5.35
CA ALA A 83 10.86 7.32 4.69
C ALA A 83 11.38 7.94 3.38
N ARG A 84 12.60 8.51 3.37
CA ARG A 84 13.23 9.04 2.15
C ARG A 84 13.41 7.94 1.10
N ALA A 85 13.88 6.77 1.50
CA ALA A 85 14.09 5.65 0.60
C ALA A 85 12.77 5.16 -0.02
N ALA A 86 11.69 5.08 0.76
CA ALA A 86 10.36 4.71 0.28
C ALA A 86 9.82 5.70 -0.76
N VAL A 87 9.93 7.01 -0.50
CA VAL A 87 9.47 8.05 -1.43
C VAL A 87 10.34 8.07 -2.69
N ALA A 88 11.67 8.06 -2.55
CA ALA A 88 12.60 8.07 -3.68
C ALA A 88 12.38 6.85 -4.59
N GLY A 89 12.05 5.70 -4.01
CA GLY A 89 11.77 4.51 -4.79
C GLY A 89 10.37 4.47 -5.44
N ALA A 90 9.41 5.28 -4.99
CA ALA A 90 8.08 5.33 -5.61
C ALA A 90 8.03 6.19 -6.88
N GLY A 91 8.98 7.11 -7.07
CA GLY A 91 9.00 8.10 -8.16
C GLY A 91 9.69 7.65 -9.45
N ALA A 92 9.96 6.35 -9.63
CA ALA A 92 10.66 5.79 -10.80
C ALA A 92 9.73 4.87 -11.61
#